data_AF-A0A537A216-F1
#
_entry.id   AF-A0A537A216-F1
#
_cell.length_a   1.000
_cell.length_b   1.000
_cell.length_c   1.000
_cell.angle_alpha   90.00
_cell.angle_beta   90.00
_cell.angle_gamma   90.00
#
_symmetry.space_group_name_H-M   'P 1'
#
loop_
_entity.id
_entity.type
_entity.pdbx_description
1 polymer ?
#
loop_
_entity_poly.entity_id
_entity_poly.type
_entity_poly.pdbx_seq_one_letter_code
_entity_poly.pdbx_strand_id
1 'polypeptide(L)' 'MRVRVTGLAGHAGTVPMGRRQDALAAASEMVLFVERHCETHDGLVGTVGKLNVLPGAINVIPQDVELTIDVRSGDDPLRE' A
#
# COMPACT_ATOMS: atom_id res chain seq x y z
N MET A 1 -9.88 -6.73 -2.11
CA MET A 1 -9.18 -6.33 -3.35
C MET A 1 -7.68 -6.63 -3.23
N ARG A 2 -6.98 -6.95 -4.34
CA ARG A 2 -5.51 -6.97 -4.42
C ARG A 2 -5.04 -5.82 -5.28
N VAL A 3 -3.93 -5.20 -4.90
CA VAL A 3 -3.29 -4.09 -5.61
C VAL A 3 -1.82 -4.41 -5.78
N ARG A 4 -1.28 -4.17 -6.97
CA ARG A 4 0.14 -4.29 -7.27
C ARG A 4 0.71 -2.91 -7.56
N VAL A 5 1.78 -2.56 -6.87
CA VAL A 5 2.53 -1.33 -7.05
C VAL A 5 3.89 -1.70 -7.63
N THR A 6 4.23 -1.10 -8.76
CA THR A 6 5.50 -1.35 -9.45
C THR A 6 6.36 -0.10 -9.44
N GLY A 7 7.67 -0.30 -9.30
CA GLY A 7 8.70 0.72 -9.32
C GLY A 7 9.95 0.19 -10.03
N LEU A 8 11.13 0.64 -9.58
CA LEU A 8 12.40 0.26 -10.18
C LEU A 8 13.41 -0.15 -9.12
N ALA A 9 13.96 -1.37 -9.24
CA ALA A 9 14.99 -1.83 -8.34
C ALA A 9 16.27 -1.01 -8.50
N GLY A 10 16.93 -0.74 -7.38
CA GLY A 10 18.19 -0.03 -7.35
C GLY A 10 18.89 -0.21 -6.01
N HIS A 11 20.20 0.05 -5.97
CA HIS A 11 20.94 -0.07 -4.73
C HIS A 11 20.59 1.08 -3.78
N ALA A 12 20.14 0.74 -2.57
CA ALA A 12 19.62 1.70 -1.59
C ALA A 12 20.66 2.74 -1.13
N GLY A 13 21.95 2.46 -1.30
CA GLY A 13 23.04 3.40 -0.97
C GLY A 13 23.53 4.29 -2.11
N THR A 14 23.19 4.01 -3.38
CA THR A 14 23.79 4.75 -4.52
C THR A 14 22.77 5.48 -5.41
N VAL A 15 21.51 5.06 -5.42
CA VAL A 15 20.46 5.78 -6.16
C VAL A 15 20.00 7.02 -5.36
N PRO A 16 20.17 8.25 -5.89
CA PRO A 16 19.72 9.47 -5.22
C PRO A 16 18.20 9.47 -4.98
N MET A 17 17.75 10.04 -3.86
CA MET A 17 16.34 10.03 -3.45
C MET A 17 15.39 10.57 -4.53
N GLY A 18 15.73 11.69 -5.17
CA GLY A 18 14.90 12.31 -6.20
C GLY A 18 14.82 11.54 -7.53
N ARG A 19 15.49 10.38 -7.65
CA ARG A 19 15.44 9.50 -8.83
C ARG A 19 14.86 8.13 -8.53
N ARG A 20 14.42 7.87 -7.30
CA ARG A 20 13.85 6.58 -6.92
C ARG A 20 12.43 6.45 -7.46
N GLN A 21 12.10 5.23 -7.87
CA GLN A 21 10.72 4.78 -8.08
C GLN A 21 10.49 3.66 -7.06
N ASP A 22 10.29 4.03 -5.80
CA ASP A 22 10.23 3.10 -4.67
C ASP A 22 8.79 2.58 -4.49
N ALA A 23 8.57 1.31 -4.82
CA ALA A 23 7.24 0.70 -4.76
C ALA A 23 6.73 0.55 -3.32
N LEU A 24 7.61 0.37 -2.34
CA LEU A 24 7.21 0.22 -0.94
C LEU A 24 6.78 1.56 -0.36
N ALA A 25 7.52 2.63 -0.63
CA ALA A 25 7.12 3.97 -0.20
C ALA A 25 5.73 4.33 -0.74
N ALA A 26 5.49 4.12 -2.04
CA ALA A 26 4.19 4.35 -2.65
C ALA A 26 3.09 3.46 -2.04
N ALA A 27 3.36 2.17 -1.80
CA ALA A 27 2.40 1.28 -1.14
C ALA A 27 2.10 1.72 0.30
N SER A 28 3.09 2.22 1.06
CA SER A 28 2.90 2.76 2.40
C SER A 28 2.01 4.00 2.41
N GLU A 29 2.12 4.88 1.41
CA GLU A 29 1.19 6.00 1.25
C GLU A 29 -0.25 5.52 1.03
N MET A 30 -0.44 4.45 0.24
CA MET A 30 -1.76 3.84 0.05
C MET A 30 -2.33 3.26 1.35
N VAL A 31 -1.49 2.63 2.18
CA VAL A 31 -1.90 2.11 3.50
C VAL A 31 -2.43 3.24 4.38
N LEU A 32 -1.66 4.32 4.51
CA LEU A 32 -2.04 5.48 5.32
C LEU A 32 -3.24 6.24 4.73
N PHE A 33 -3.41 6.18 3.41
CA PHE A 33 -4.60 6.72 2.76
C PHE A 33 -5.85 5.91 3.14
N VAL A 34 -5.81 4.57 3.06
CA VAL A 34 -6.95 3.71 3.41
C VAL A 34 -7.40 3.95 4.85
N GLU A 35 -6.45 3.98 5.80
CA GLU A 35 -6.73 4.25 7.21
C GLU A 35 -7.44 5.60 7.40
N ARG A 36 -6.84 6.69 6.92
CA ARG A 36 -7.41 8.04 7.05
C ARG A 36 -8.74 8.19 6.32
N HIS A 37 -8.91 7.54 5.17
CA HIS A 37 -10.15 7.61 4.42
C HIS A 37 -11.30 6.95 5.19
N CYS A 38 -11.05 5.82 5.83
CA CYS A 38 -12.08 5.15 6.64
C CYS A 38 -12.35 5.89 7.95
N GLU A 39 -11.32 6.46 8.59
CA GLU A 39 -11.50 7.27 9.81
C GLU A 39 -12.37 8.52 9.58
N THR A 40 -12.33 9.10 8.37
CA THR A 40 -13.07 10.32 8.03
C THR A 40 -14.50 10.07 7.52
N HIS A 41 -14.91 8.81 7.34
CA HIS A 41 -16.24 8.45 6.84
C HIS A 41 -16.95 7.54 7.83
N ASP A 42 -17.99 8.06 8.48
CA ASP A 42 -18.80 7.30 9.42
C ASP A 42 -19.34 6.01 8.79
N GLY A 43 -19.28 4.92 9.55
CA GLY A 43 -19.73 3.60 9.09
C GLY A 43 -18.75 2.85 8.18
N LEU A 44 -17.66 3.47 7.72
CA LEU A 44 -16.65 2.81 6.90
C LEU A 44 -15.53 2.21 7.76
N VAL A 45 -15.14 0.97 7.48
CA VAL A 45 -13.95 0.33 8.04
C VAL A 45 -13.08 -0.20 6.90
N GLY A 46 -11.77 -0.04 7.02
CA GLY A 46 -10.84 -0.47 5.98
C GLY A 46 -9.52 -0.95 6.55
N THR A 47 -8.99 -2.02 5.96
CA THR A 47 -7.78 -2.70 6.43
C THR A 47 -6.89 -3.07 5.26
N VAL A 48 -5.61 -2.74 5.34
CA VAL A 48 -4.57 -3.36 4.53
C VAL A 48 -4.01 -4.57 5.27
N GLY A 49 -4.50 -5.76 4.94
CA GLY A 49 -4.22 -6.97 5.74
C GLY A 49 -2.88 -7.68 5.42
N LYS A 50 -2.30 -7.43 4.24
CA LYS A 50 -1.07 -8.08 3.77
C LYS A 50 -0.29 -7.13 2.88
N LEU A 51 1.03 -7.17 3.00
CA LEU A 51 1.98 -6.62 2.04
C LEU A 51 3.03 -7.70 1.73
N ASN A 52 3.29 -7.93 0.46
CA ASN A 52 4.40 -8.74 -0.02
C ASN A 52 5.35 -7.82 -0.78
N VAL A 53 6.58 -7.68 -0.30
CA VAL A 53 7.56 -6.71 -0.81
C VAL A 53 8.70 -7.46 -1.48
N LEU A 54 8.96 -7.15 -2.75
CA LEU A 54 10.02 -7.79 -3.53
C LEU A 54 11.06 -6.76 -4.03
N PRO A 55 12.37 -7.08 -3.97
CA PRO A 55 12.93 -8.38 -3.58
C PRO A 55 13.02 -8.62 -2.06
N GLY A 56 12.72 -7.62 -1.22
CA GLY A 56 12.74 -7.76 0.24
C GLY A 56 14.15 -7.72 0.86
N ALA A 57 15.17 -7.33 0.09
CA ALA A 57 16.53 -7.13 0.60
C ALA A 57 16.69 -5.73 1.20
N ILE A 58 17.32 -5.63 2.37
CA ILE A 58 17.49 -4.38 3.12
C ILE A 58 18.24 -3.27 2.35
N ASN A 59 19.10 -3.66 1.40
CA ASN A 59 19.94 -2.76 0.61
C ASN A 59 19.43 -2.55 -0.83
N VAL A 60 18.19 -2.94 -1.14
CA VAL A 60 17.59 -2.78 -2.48
C VAL A 60 16.29 -1.99 -2.36
N ILE A 61 16.14 -0.98 -3.21
CA ILE A 61 14.89 -0.24 -3.38
C ILE A 61 13.82 -1.22 -3.89
N PRO A 62 12.68 -1.38 -3.19
CA PRO A 62 11.62 -2.28 -3.63
C PRO A 62 11.05 -1.85 -4.97
N GLN A 63 10.91 -2.82 -5.87
CA GLN A 63 10.37 -2.59 -7.23
C GLN A 63 8.97 -3.15 -7.41
N ASP A 64 8.52 -4.01 -6.50
CA ASP A 64 7.22 -4.65 -6.57
C ASP A 64 6.66 -4.84 -5.18
N VAL A 65 5.44 -4.38 -4.98
CA VAL A 65 4.66 -4.63 -3.77
C VAL A 65 3.26 -5.08 -4.14
N GLU A 66 2.86 -6.24 -3.66
CA GLU A 66 1.46 -6.66 -3.67
C GLU A 66 0.85 -6.41 -2.30
N LEU A 67 -0.28 -5.71 -2.25
CA LEU A 67 -1.04 -5.49 -1.03
C LEU A 67 -2.51 -5.91 -1.17
N THR A 68 -3.14 -6.26 -0.05
CA THR A 68 -4.58 -6.55 0.00
C THR A 68 -5.32 -5.44 0.73
N ILE A 69 -6.41 -4.94 0.16
CA ILE A 69 -7.29 -3.94 0.76
C ILE A 69 -8.67 -4.57 0.97
N ASP A 70 -9.18 -4.57 2.19
CA ASP A 70 -10.56 -4.92 2.53
C ASP A 70 -11.24 -3.67 3.11
N VAL A 71 -12.35 -3.23 2.51
CA VAL A 71 -13.13 -2.06 2.95
C VAL A 71 -14.58 -2.49 3.03
N ARG A 72 -15.26 -2.16 4.14
CA ARG A 72 -16.64 -2.51 4.42
C ARG A 72 -17.38 -1.31 4.98
N SER A 73 -18.67 -1.19 4.67
CA SER A 73 -19.56 -0.19 5.25
C SER A 73 -20.57 -0.88 6.18
N GLY A 74 -20.85 -0.28 7.33
CA GLY A 74 -21.94 -0.67 8.21
C GLY A 74 -23.31 -0.21 7.72
N ASP A 75 -23.33 0.86 6.92
CA ASP A 75 -24.49 1.39 6.21
C ASP A 75 -24.74 0.56 4.95
N ASP A 76 -25.37 -0.58 5.18
CA ASP A 76 -25.94 -1.42 4.16
C ASP A 76 -27.47 -1.34 4.29
N PRO A 77 -28.17 -0.51 3.48
CA PRO A 77 -29.64 -0.59 3.41
C PRO A 77 -30.14 -1.91 2.80
N LEU A 78 -29.24 -2.83 2.43
CA LEU A 78 -29.54 -4.14 1.84
C LEU A 78 -28.97 -5.28 2.69
N ARG A 79 -29.20 -5.25 4.02
CA ARG A 79 -29.24 -6.48 4.81
C ARG A 79 -30.59 -7.19 4.58
N GLU A 80 -30.71 -7.89 3.45
CA GLU A 80 -31.53 -9.11 3.32
C GLU A 80 -30.59 -10.32 3.19
#